data_AF-A0A1T4ZZN5-F1
#
_entry.id   AF-A0A1T4ZZN5-F1
#
_cell.length_a   1.000
_cell.length_b   1.000
_cell.length_c   1.000
_cell.angle_alpha   90.00
_cell.angle_beta   90.00
_cell.angle_gamma   90.00
#
_symmetry.space_group_name_H-M   'P 1'
#
loop_
_entity.id
_entity.type
_entity.pdbx_description
1 polymer ?
#
loop_
_entity_poly.entity_id
_entity_poly.type
_entity_poly.pdbx_seq_one_letter_code
_entity_poly.pdbx_strand_id
1 'polypeptide(L)' 'MVDNFSIALTHALIAIALWRLLYRDDLDREVSPRMAWQQRRNAELAAREAEGDA' A
#
# COMPACT_ATOMS: atom_id res chain seq x y z
N MET A 1 5.86 2.52 -37.57
CA MET A 1 6.97 2.56 -36.60
C MET A 1 6.40 2.27 -35.21
N VAL A 2 5.96 1.03 -35.00
CA VAL A 2 5.44 0.57 -33.68
C VAL A 2 6.58 0.27 -32.73
N ASP A 3 7.79 0.08 -33.26
CA ASP A 3 9.01 -0.22 -32.51
C ASP A 3 9.32 0.86 -31.47
N ASN A 4 9.16 2.14 -31.84
CA ASN A 4 9.31 3.26 -30.90
C ASN A 4 8.24 3.27 -29.81
N PHE A 5 7.02 2.82 -30.12
CA PHE A 5 5.94 2.74 -29.14
C PHE A 5 6.23 1.64 -28.11
N SER A 6 6.65 0.45 -28.55
CA SER A 6 7.00 -0.66 -27.66
C SER A 6 8.18 -0.32 -26.75
N ILE A 7 9.18 0.39 -27.28
CA ILE A 7 10.31 0.91 -26.50
C ILE A 7 9.79 1.94 -25.48
N ALA A 8 9.08 2.98 -25.94
CA ALA A 8 8.56 4.02 -25.04
C ALA A 8 7.64 3.45 -23.96
N LEU A 9 6.79 2.49 -24.29
CA LEU A 9 5.89 1.80 -23.37
C LEU A 9 6.66 1.06 -22.29
N THR A 10 7.68 0.28 -22.67
CA THR A 10 8.50 -0.47 -21.71
C THR A 10 9.23 0.49 -20.76
N HIS A 11 9.79 1.58 -21.29
CA HIS A 11 10.46 2.60 -20.48
C HIS A 11 9.49 3.33 -19.56
N ALA A 12 8.29 3.66 -20.03
CA ALA A 12 7.25 4.28 -19.21
C ALA A 12 6.80 3.35 -18.07
N LEU A 13 6.60 2.06 -18.33
CA LEU A 13 6.26 1.08 -17.30
C LEU A 13 7.37 0.94 -16.25
N ILE A 14 8.63 0.89 -16.68
CA ILE A 14 9.78 0.86 -15.77
C ILE A 14 9.87 2.15 -14.95
N ALA A 15 9.72 3.32 -15.58
CA ALA A 15 9.72 4.61 -14.90
C ALA A 15 8.58 4.73 -13.87
N ILE A 16 7.39 4.24 -14.20
CA ILE A 16 6.24 4.18 -13.28
C ILE A 16 6.52 3.22 -12.13
N ALA A 17 7.11 2.04 -12.39
CA ALA A 17 7.45 1.09 -11.34
C ALA A 17 8.49 1.66 -10.36
N LEU A 18 9.52 2.35 -10.88
CA LEU A 18 10.53 3.03 -10.07
C LEU A 18 9.94 4.21 -9.29
N TRP A 19 9.12 5.03 -9.94
CA TRP A 19 8.41 6.13 -9.29
C TRP A 19 7.54 5.58 -8.16
N ARG A 20 6.72 4.55 -8.45
CA ARG A 20 5.87 3.90 -7.45
C ARG A 20 6.68 3.29 -6.32
N LEU A 21 7.85 2.73 -6.58
CA LEU A 21 8.73 2.14 -5.56
C LEU A 21 9.36 3.22 -4.66
N LEU A 22 9.82 4.33 -5.24
CA LEU A 22 10.40 5.45 -4.50
C LEU A 22 9.35 6.24 -3.71
N TYR A 23 8.15 6.41 -4.27
CA TYR A 23 7.00 7.03 -3.59
C TYR A 23 6.16 6.01 -2.82
N ARG A 24 6.64 4.77 -2.64
CA ARG A 24 5.92 3.76 -1.89
C ARG A 24 5.99 4.09 -0.40
N ASP A 25 4.94 4.77 0.08
CA ASP A 25 4.61 4.92 1.51
C ASP A 25 4.56 3.57 2.27
N ASP A 26 4.49 2.46 1.55
CA ASP A 26 4.43 1.10 2.11
C ASP A 26 5.83 0.50 2.40
N LEU A 27 6.92 1.06 1.88
CA LEU A 27 8.28 0.73 2.34
C LEU A 27 8.72 1.67 3.48
N ASP A 28 8.29 2.93 3.45
CA ASP A 28 8.44 3.89 4.57
C ASP A 28 7.50 3.58 5.75
N ARG A 29 6.41 2.83 5.53
CA ARG A 29 5.65 2.19 6.61
C ARG A 29 6.42 0.97 7.11
N GLU A 30 7.43 1.23 7.94
CA GLU A 30 7.71 0.32 9.03
C GLU A 30 6.48 0.35 9.95
N VAL A 31 5.49 -0.50 9.68
CA VAL A 31 4.43 -0.80 10.65
C VAL A 31 5.13 -1.47 11.83
N SER A 32 5.56 -0.63 12.77
CA SER A 32 6.09 -1.05 14.06
C SER A 32 5.22 -2.21 14.55
N PRO A 33 5.80 -3.30 15.11
CA PRO A 33 5.04 -4.39 15.68
C PRO A 33 3.93 -3.91 16.64
N ARG A 34 4.15 -2.75 17.28
CA ARG A 34 3.16 -2.06 18.12
C ARG A 34 1.97 -1.52 17.33
N MET A 35 2.17 -0.95 16.16
CA MET A 35 1.07 -0.44 15.32
C MET A 35 0.22 -1.57 14.74
N ALA A 36 0.84 -2.68 14.32
CA ALA A 36 0.10 -3.87 13.89
C ALA A 36 -0.74 -4.47 15.03
N TRP A 37 -0.18 -4.51 16.24
CA TRP A 37 -0.91 -4.94 17.44
C TRP A 37 -2.04 -3.97 17.81
N GLN A 38 -1.81 -2.66 17.76
CA GLN A 38 -2.82 -1.64 18.02
C GLN A 38 -3.96 -1.69 16.99
N GLN A 39 -3.65 -1.94 15.72
CA GLN A 39 -4.67 -2.06 14.67
C GLN A 39 -5.58 -3.26 14.90
N ARG A 40 -5.04 -4.41 15.31
CA ARG A 40 -5.85 -5.57 15.74
C ARG A 40 -6.72 -5.25 16.96
N ARG A 41 -6.15 -4.61 17.98
CA ARG A 41 -6.91 -4.23 19.19
C ARG A 41 -8.04 -3.25 18.89
N ASN A 42 -7.81 -2.27 18.03
CA ASN A 42 -8.83 -1.33 17.60
C ASN A 42 -9.93 -2.03 16.80
N ALA A 43 -9.58 -2.99 15.94
CA ALA A 43 -10.57 -3.80 15.23
C ALA A 43 -11.41 -4.68 16.18
N GLU A 44 -10.79 -5.27 17.21
CA GLU A 44 -11.50 -6.03 18.25
C GLU A 44 -12.44 -5.13 19.07
N LEU A 45 -12.01 -3.91 19.41
CA LEU A 45 -12.83 -2.95 20.14
C LEU A 45 -14.01 -2.47 19.29
N ALA A 46 -13.77 -2.16 18.01
CA ALA A 46 -14.83 -1.76 17.08
C ALA A 46 -15.86 -2.90 16.87
N ALA A 47 -15.41 -4.15 16.81
CA ALA A 47 -16.31 -5.31 16.74
C ALA A 47 -17.16 -5.45 18.01
N ARG A 48 -16.57 -5.22 19.18
CA ARG A 48 -17.29 -5.24 20.47
C ARG A 48 -18.27 -4.09 20.62
N GLU A 49 -17.92 -2.91 20.13
CA GLU A 49 -18.79 -1.74 20.13
C GLU A 49 -19.98 -1.95 19.20
N ALA A 50 -19.75 -2.51 18.01
CA ALA A 50 -20.82 -2.90 17.08
C ALA A 50 -21.71 -4.04 17.61
N GLU A 51 -21.17 -4.96 18.40
CA GLU A 51 -21.93 -6.03 19.05
C GLU A 51 -22.72 -5.54 20.28
N GLY A 52 -22.20 -4.53 20.99
CA GLY A 52 -22.86 -3.95 22.17
C GLY A 52 -23.96 -2.93 21.86
N ASP A 53 -24.00 -2.41 20.63
CA ASP A 53 -24.99 -1.43 20.14
C ASP A 53 -26.17 -2.10 19.37
N ALA A 54 -26.20 -3.45 19.32
CA ALA A 54 -27.24 -4.27 18.68
C ALA A 54 -28.13 -4.99 19.72
#